data_AF-A0ABD5BGS5-F1
#
_entry.id   AF-A0ABD5BGS5-F1
#
_cell.length_a   1.000
_cell.length_b   1.000
_cell.length_c   1.000
_cell.angle_alpha   90.00
_cell.angle_beta   90.00
_cell.angle_gamma   90.00
#
_symmetry.space_group_name_H-M   'P 1'
#
loop_
_entity.id
_entity.type
_entity.pdbx_description
1 polymer ?
#
loop_
_entity_poly.entity_id
_entity_poly.type
_entity_poly.pdbx_seq_one_letter_code
_entity_poly.pdbx_strand_id
1 'polypeptide(L)'
;MSTTTEVIAHHWALAVFLVVAIGLCGLMLLGAFFLGGRARARAKHTPFESGIDSVGTARMRLSAKFYLVAMFFVIFDVEALYLYAWSVSVRESGWVGFIEAAIFILVLLAGLVYLVRVGALDWTPARSQRRSKPSTITNTNSHPQ
;
A
#
# COMPACT_ATOMS: atom_id res chain seq x y z
N MET A 1 8.72 35.40 -25.30
CA MET A 1 7.59 35.83 -24.44
C MET A 1 6.39 34.88 -24.52
N SER A 2 6.18 34.12 -25.61
CA SER A 2 5.09 33.14 -25.75
C SER A 2 5.24 31.87 -24.90
N THR A 3 6.46 31.36 -24.72
CA THR A 3 6.69 30.11 -23.97
C THR A 3 6.35 30.23 -22.49
N THR A 4 6.71 31.34 -21.84
CA THR A 4 6.38 31.59 -20.43
C THR A 4 4.88 31.70 -20.21
N THR A 5 4.16 32.37 -21.12
CA THR A 5 2.70 32.49 -21.05
C THR A 5 1.99 31.15 -21.26
N GLU A 6 2.50 30.30 -22.15
CA GLU A 6 1.96 28.94 -22.33
C GLU A 6 2.18 28.04 -21.13
N VAL A 7 3.39 28.08 -20.54
CA VAL A 7 3.70 27.34 -19.32
C VAL A 7 2.76 27.80 -18.18
N ILE A 8 2.60 29.11 -17.98
CA ILE A 8 1.68 29.65 -16.96
C ILE A 8 0.25 29.19 -17.23
N ALA A 9 -0.20 29.21 -18.49
CA ALA A 9 -1.53 28.75 -18.86
C ALA A 9 -1.75 27.26 -18.53
N HIS A 10 -0.76 26.39 -18.73
CA HIS A 10 -0.85 24.96 -18.39
C HIS A 10 -0.93 24.73 -16.88
N HIS A 11 -0.13 25.44 -16.09
CA HIS A 11 -0.18 25.35 -14.62
C HIS A 11 -1.53 25.83 -14.08
N TRP A 12 -2.05 26.93 -14.63
CA TRP A 12 -3.37 27.44 -14.27
C TRP A 12 -4.49 26.48 -14.67
N ALA A 13 -4.42 25.90 -15.88
CA ALA A 13 -5.39 24.90 -16.33
C ALA A 13 -5.41 23.68 -15.40
N LEU A 14 -4.24 23.18 -14.98
CA LEU A 14 -4.13 22.08 -14.02
C LEU A 14 -4.70 22.46 -12.65
N ALA A 15 -4.39 23.66 -12.16
CA ALA A 15 -4.91 24.15 -10.88
C ALA A 15 -6.45 24.27 -10.90
N VAL A 16 -7.00 24.88 -11.96
CA VAL A 16 -8.45 25.00 -12.14
C VAL A 16 -9.11 23.61 -12.23
N PHE A 17 -8.52 22.68 -12.98
CA PHE A 17 -9.00 21.31 -13.06
C PHE A 17 -9.07 20.64 -11.69
N LEU A 18 -8.00 20.75 -10.88
CA LEU A 18 -7.95 20.18 -9.53
C LEU A 18 -9.01 20.79 -8.62
N VAL A 19 -9.17 22.12 -8.66
CA VAL A 19 -10.17 22.86 -7.87
C VAL A 19 -11.59 22.44 -8.25
N VAL A 20 -11.88 22.34 -9.55
CA VAL A 20 -13.20 21.90 -10.03
C VAL A 20 -13.46 20.45 -9.66
N ALA A 21 -12.48 19.55 -9.78
CA ALA A 21 -12.63 18.14 -9.40
C ALA A 21 -12.92 17.96 -7.90
N ILE A 22 -12.14 18.62 -7.04
CA ILE A 22 -12.37 18.63 -5.58
C ILE A 22 -13.70 19.30 -5.25
N GLY A 23 -14.02 20.41 -5.90
CA GLY A 23 -15.27 21.15 -5.72
C GLY A 23 -16.50 20.32 -6.10
N LEU A 24 -16.45 19.59 -7.21
CA LEU A 24 -17.52 18.70 -7.65
C LEU A 24 -17.70 17.52 -6.68
N CYS A 25 -16.60 16.89 -6.24
CA CYS A 25 -16.64 15.85 -5.22
C CYS A 25 -17.28 16.37 -3.92
N GLY A 26 -16.85 17.56 -3.47
CA GLY A 26 -17.41 18.23 -2.31
C GLY A 26 -18.91 18.56 -2.48
N LEU A 27 -19.31 19.07 -3.64
CA LEU A 27 -20.70 19.39 -3.96
C LEU A 27 -21.57 18.13 -3.93
N MET A 28 -21.10 17.02 -4.49
CA MET A 28 -21.80 15.73 -4.45
C MET A 28 -21.97 15.22 -3.02
N LEU A 29 -20.92 15.29 -2.20
CA LEU A 29 -20.97 14.89 -0.79
C LEU A 29 -21.91 15.79 0.03
N LEU A 30 -21.87 17.10 -0.19
CA LEU A 30 -22.78 18.07 0.44
C LEU A 30 -24.22 17.85 -0.01
N GLY A 31 -24.45 17.65 -1.30
CA GLY A 31 -25.75 17.30 -1.86
C GLY A 31 -26.30 16.03 -1.22
N ALA A 32 -25.49 14.97 -1.14
CA ALA A 32 -25.87 13.74 -0.46
C ALA A 32 -26.15 13.94 1.05
N PHE A 33 -25.42 14.85 1.70
CA PHE A 33 -25.63 15.16 3.11
C PHE A 33 -26.91 15.98 3.38
N PHE A 34 -27.26 16.91 2.48
CA PHE A 34 -28.46 17.76 2.59
C PHE A 34 -29.73 17.03 2.13
N LEU A 35 -29.67 16.27 1.03
CA LEU A 35 -30.81 15.50 0.50
C LEU A 35 -30.96 14.13 1.20
N GLY A 36 -29.90 13.63 1.84
CA GLY A 36 -29.92 12.32 2.51
C GLY A 36 -30.75 12.31 3.78
N GLY A 37 -31.71 11.39 3.85
CA GLY A 37 -32.54 11.16 5.04
C GLY A 37 -31.70 10.82 6.28
N ARG A 38 -31.83 11.63 7.33
CA ARG A 38 -31.09 11.51 8.58
C ARG A 38 -31.69 10.43 9.50
N ALA A 39 -31.58 9.16 9.14
CA ALA A 39 -32.00 8.06 10.03
C ALA A 39 -31.02 7.92 11.21
N ARG A 40 -31.43 8.34 12.41
CA ARG A 40 -30.73 8.14 13.69
C ARG A 40 -31.19 6.82 14.33
N ALA A 41 -30.74 5.69 13.79
CA ALA A 41 -30.88 4.39 14.46
C ALA A 41 -29.64 4.11 15.32
N ARG A 42 -29.83 3.61 16.55
CA ARG A 42 -28.73 3.30 17.49
C ARG A 42 -27.72 2.31 16.91
N ALA A 43 -28.19 1.35 16.11
CA ALA A 43 -27.37 0.35 15.41
C ALA A 43 -26.60 0.89 14.19
N LYS A 44 -26.86 2.14 13.75
CA LYS A 44 -26.14 2.74 12.61
C LYS A 44 -24.72 3.20 12.98
N HIS A 45 -24.46 3.41 14.27
CA HIS A 45 -23.19 3.91 14.79
C HIS A 45 -22.32 2.84 15.45
N THR A 46 -22.76 1.58 15.42
CA THR A 46 -21.98 0.44 15.94
C THR A 46 -21.17 -0.19 14.81
N PRO A 47 -19.89 -0.58 15.05
CA PRO A 47 -19.11 -1.32 14.07
C PRO A 47 -19.83 -2.58 13.60
N PHE A 48 -19.74 -2.89 12.32
CA PHE A 48 -20.33 -4.10 11.76
C PHE A 48 -19.50 -5.32 12.17
N GLU A 49 -20.11 -6.25 12.92
CA GLU A 49 -19.49 -7.50 13.37
C GLU A 49 -20.44 -8.68 13.05
N SER A 50 -20.88 -8.81 11.79
CA SER A 50 -21.72 -9.93 11.31
C SER A 50 -23.00 -10.23 12.13
N GLY A 51 -23.56 -9.23 12.81
CA GLY A 51 -24.78 -9.36 13.62
C GLY A 51 -24.57 -9.59 15.12
N ILE A 52 -23.32 -9.63 15.60
CA ILE A 52 -23.01 -9.60 17.03
C ILE A 52 -22.56 -8.21 17.48
N ASP A 53 -22.69 -7.92 18.78
CA ASP A 53 -22.13 -6.70 19.34
C ASP A 53 -20.60 -6.76 19.31
N SER A 54 -19.97 -5.68 18.87
CA SER A 54 -18.51 -5.57 18.85
C SER A 54 -17.96 -5.65 20.28
N VAL A 55 -17.24 -6.71 20.58
CA VAL A 55 -16.64 -6.97 21.90
C VAL A 55 -15.11 -6.81 21.84
N GLY A 56 -14.57 -6.04 22.79
CA GLY A 56 -13.13 -5.88 23.00
C GLY A 56 -12.55 -4.57 22.44
N THR A 57 -11.25 -4.38 22.68
CA THR A 57 -10.50 -3.23 22.18
C THR A 57 -9.91 -3.54 20.82
N ALA A 58 -10.06 -2.64 19.84
CA ALA A 58 -9.46 -2.70 18.49
C ALA A 58 -7.91 -2.55 18.47
N ARG A 59 -7.22 -2.95 19.53
CA ARG A 59 -5.75 -2.90 19.64
C ARG A 59 -5.14 -4.14 19.01
N MET A 60 -5.19 -4.19 17.68
CA MET A 60 -4.41 -5.15 16.92
C MET A 60 -2.94 -4.72 16.92
N ARG A 61 -2.03 -5.67 17.15
CA ARG A 61 -0.60 -5.42 17.03
C ARG A 61 -0.28 -5.32 15.54
N LEU A 62 -0.12 -4.10 15.03
CA LEU A 62 0.36 -3.88 13.67
C LEU A 62 1.75 -4.53 13.57
N SER A 63 1.90 -5.53 12.71
CA SER A 63 3.16 -6.28 12.66
C SER A 63 4.28 -5.38 12.13
N ALA A 64 5.50 -5.56 12.65
CA ALA A 64 6.69 -4.84 12.18
C ALA A 64 6.96 -5.02 10.67
N LYS A 65 6.36 -6.03 10.03
CA LYS A 65 6.47 -6.25 8.58
C LYS A 65 5.96 -5.07 7.76
N PHE A 66 4.89 -4.40 8.20
CA PHE A 66 4.35 -3.22 7.49
C PHE A 66 5.35 -2.06 7.51
N TYR A 67 6.09 -1.89 8.61
CA TYR A 67 7.12 -0.88 8.71
C TYR A 67 8.31 -1.18 7.79
N LEU A 68 8.77 -2.43 7.74
CA LEU A 68 9.87 -2.83 6.86
C LEU A 68 9.53 -2.61 5.38
N VAL A 69 8.30 -2.96 4.96
CA VAL A 69 7.83 -2.71 3.60
C VAL A 69 7.73 -1.21 3.30
N ALA A 70 7.19 -0.41 4.22
CA ALA A 70 7.07 1.04 4.04
C ALA A 70 8.44 1.73 3.96
N MET A 71 9.37 1.37 4.84
CA MET A 71 10.73 1.93 4.82
C MET A 71 11.46 1.58 3.51
N PHE A 72 11.33 0.34 3.04
CA PHE A 72 11.92 -0.05 1.76
C PHE A 72 11.26 0.66 0.57
N PHE A 73 9.94 0.85 0.59
CA PHE A 73 9.24 1.61 -0.44
C PHE A 73 9.77 3.04 -0.55
N VAL A 74 9.96 3.74 0.59
CA VAL A 74 10.53 5.10 0.59
C VAL A 74 11.95 5.13 0.04
N ILE A 75 12.79 4.17 0.42
CA ILE A 75 14.16 4.08 -0.12
C ILE A 75 14.10 3.83 -1.63
N PHE A 76 13.34 2.82 -2.08
CA PHE A 76 13.25 2.48 -3.50
C PHE A 76 12.65 3.62 -4.34
N ASP A 77 11.71 4.40 -3.80
CA ASP A 77 11.11 5.58 -4.46
C ASP A 77 12.15 6.69 -4.67
N VAL A 78 12.99 6.97 -3.66
CA VAL A 78 14.10 7.92 -3.79
C VAL A 78 15.13 7.44 -4.82
N GLU A 79 15.39 6.14 -4.87
CA GLU A 79 16.33 5.56 -5.84
C GLU A 79 15.77 5.61 -7.27
N ALA A 80 14.46 5.43 -7.43
CA ALA A 80 13.78 5.64 -8.71
C ALA A 80 13.86 7.11 -9.19
N LEU A 81 13.82 8.07 -8.27
CA LEU A 81 14.04 9.49 -8.60
C LEU A 81 15.46 9.72 -9.17
N TYR A 82 16.48 9.09 -8.60
CA TYR A 82 17.86 9.18 -9.14
C TYR A 82 17.96 8.57 -10.53
N LEU A 83 17.33 7.42 -10.76
CA LEU A 83 17.26 6.81 -12.10
C LEU A 83 16.49 7.68 -13.09
N TYR A 84 15.44 8.37 -12.65
CA TYR A 84 14.70 9.30 -13.50
C TYR A 84 15.56 10.51 -13.89
N ALA A 85 16.29 11.11 -12.94
CA ALA A 85 17.19 12.22 -13.22
C ALA A 85 18.28 11.85 -14.25
N TRP A 86 18.86 10.65 -14.10
CA TRP A 86 19.78 10.09 -15.10
C TRP A 86 19.07 9.84 -16.45
N SER A 87 17.87 9.26 -16.43
CA SER A 87 17.07 8.94 -17.64
C SER A 87 16.79 10.15 -18.53
N VAL A 88 16.58 11.34 -17.95
CA VAL A 88 16.35 12.57 -18.70
C VAL A 88 17.59 13.05 -19.48
N SER A 89 18.80 12.65 -19.07
CA SER A 89 20.08 13.12 -19.64
C SER A 89 21.04 12.00 -20.05
N VAL A 90 20.50 10.85 -20.46
CA VAL A 90 21.29 9.64 -20.81
C VAL A 90 22.31 9.91 -21.91
N ARG A 91 21.94 10.71 -22.93
CA ARG A 91 22.81 10.96 -24.08
C ARG A 91 23.99 11.85 -23.71
N GLU A 92 23.77 12.81 -22.83
CA GLU A 92 24.76 13.76 -22.36
C GLU A 92 25.71 13.10 -21.33
N SER A 93 25.22 12.11 -20.58
CA SER A 93 25.99 11.35 -19.58
C SER A 93 26.95 10.32 -20.19
N GLY A 94 26.69 9.87 -21.42
CA GLY A 94 27.53 8.94 -22.16
C GLY A 94 27.73 7.57 -21.46
N TRP A 95 28.82 6.89 -21.81
CA TRP A 95 29.11 5.53 -21.31
C TRP A 95 29.39 5.48 -19.81
N VAL A 96 29.97 6.54 -19.24
CA VAL A 96 30.27 6.60 -17.80
C VAL A 96 28.98 6.63 -17.00
N GLY A 97 28.04 7.51 -17.34
CA GLY A 97 26.74 7.54 -16.67
C GLY A 97 25.93 6.26 -16.86
N PHE A 98 26.06 5.58 -18.00
CA PHE A 98 25.44 4.27 -18.19
C PHE A 98 26.00 3.20 -17.23
N ILE A 99 27.32 3.16 -17.05
CA ILE A 99 27.95 2.22 -16.11
C ILE A 99 27.53 2.52 -14.67
N GLU A 100 27.51 3.81 -14.28
CA GLU A 100 27.05 4.24 -12.96
C GLU A 100 25.58 3.83 -12.72
N ALA A 101 24.69 4.08 -13.67
CA ALA A 101 23.29 3.67 -13.58
C ALA A 101 23.13 2.14 -13.53
N ALA A 102 23.93 1.39 -14.29
CA ALA A 102 23.90 -0.07 -14.27
C ALA A 102 24.32 -0.64 -12.90
N ILE A 103 25.39 -0.09 -12.30
CA ILE A 103 25.83 -0.46 -10.95
C ILE A 103 24.75 -0.10 -9.93
N PHE A 104 24.17 1.09 -10.04
CA PHE A 104 23.10 1.56 -9.15
C PHE A 104 21.87 0.63 -9.18
N ILE A 105 21.41 0.25 -10.38
CA ILE A 105 20.32 -0.73 -10.54
C ILE A 105 20.70 -2.09 -9.93
N LEU A 106 21.95 -2.53 -10.08
CA LEU A 106 22.41 -3.80 -9.53
C LEU A 106 22.41 -3.79 -8.00
N VAL A 107 22.76 -2.67 -7.38
CA VAL A 107 22.65 -2.47 -5.92
C VAL A 107 21.19 -2.52 -5.47
N LEU A 108 20.27 -1.87 -6.20
CA LEU A 108 18.82 -1.97 -5.92
C LEU A 108 18.30 -3.39 -6.01
N LEU A 109 18.72 -4.11 -7.05
CA LEU A 109 18.35 -5.52 -7.24
C LEU A 109 18.87 -6.38 -6.09
N ALA A 110 20.11 -6.16 -5.63
CA ALA A 110 20.68 -6.86 -4.49
C ALA A 110 19.90 -6.56 -3.19
N GLY A 111 19.52 -5.31 -2.96
CA GLY A 111 18.68 -4.91 -1.83
C GLY A 111 17.29 -5.56 -1.87
N LEU A 112 16.66 -5.62 -3.05
CA LEU A 112 15.38 -6.29 -3.25
C LEU A 112 15.48 -7.80 -3.00
N VAL A 113 16.51 -8.46 -3.55
CA VAL A 113 16.75 -9.88 -3.33
C VAL A 113 16.97 -10.17 -1.85
N TYR A 114 17.75 -9.35 -1.15
CA TYR A 114 17.94 -9.47 0.30
C TYR A 114 16.62 -9.39 1.06
N LEU A 115 15.76 -8.43 0.72
CA LEU A 115 14.46 -8.25 1.36
C LEU A 115 13.54 -9.47 1.16
N VAL A 116 13.50 -10.00 -0.06
CA VAL A 116 12.75 -11.22 -0.38
C VAL A 116 13.30 -12.40 0.44
N ARG A 117 14.62 -12.53 0.56
CA ARG A 117 15.27 -13.59 1.35
C ARG A 117 14.99 -13.48 2.85
N VAL A 118 14.86 -12.27 3.39
CA VAL A 118 14.52 -12.02 4.80
C VAL A 118 13.05 -12.36 5.10
N GLY A 119 12.22 -12.61 4.07
CA GLY A 119 10.80 -12.92 4.27
C GLY A 119 10.00 -11.72 4.76
N ALA A 120 10.51 -10.49 4.54
CA ALA A 120 9.74 -9.27 4.82
C ALA A 120 8.49 -9.18 3.94
N LEU A 121 8.50 -9.88 2.80
CA LEU A 121 7.38 -10.03 1.87
C LEU A 121 6.48 -11.25 2.17
N ASP A 122 6.80 -12.06 3.17
CA ASP A 122 5.96 -13.22 3.52
C ASP A 122 4.81 -12.80 4.43
N TRP A 123 3.62 -12.69 3.86
CA TRP A 123 2.37 -12.44 4.59
C TRP A 123 1.75 -13.69 5.21
N THR A 124 2.34 -14.88 5.00
CA THR A 124 1.80 -16.12 5.58
C THR A 124 1.96 -16.12 7.10
N PRO A 125 0.87 -16.20 7.88
CA PRO A 125 0.97 -16.35 9.33
C PRO A 125 1.55 -17.74 9.65
N ALA A 126 2.61 -17.77 10.47
CA ALA A 126 3.29 -19.00 10.93
C ALA A 126 2.37 -20.02 11.63
N ARG A 127 1.10 -19.68 11.89
CA ARG A 127 0.11 -20.54 12.56
C ARG A 127 -0.59 -21.54 11.64
N SER A 128 -0.53 -21.37 10.32
CA SER A 128 -1.23 -22.24 9.37
C SER A 128 -0.59 -23.65 9.28
N GLN A 129 0.72 -23.77 9.45
CA GLN A 129 1.42 -25.06 9.28
C GLN A 129 1.26 -26.04 10.46
N ARG A 130 0.75 -25.63 11.62
CA ARG A 130 0.67 -26.52 12.80
C ARG A 130 -0.59 -27.38 12.89
N ARG A 131 -1.53 -27.26 11.93
CA ARG A 131 -2.85 -27.94 12.00
C ARG A 131 -3.03 -29.08 10.99
N SER A 132 -2.07 -29.36 10.13
CA SER A 132 -2.11 -30.50 9.20
C SER A 132 -1.42 -31.75 9.74
N LYS A 133 -1.39 -31.96 11.06
CA LYS A 133 -1.03 -33.26 11.62
C LYS A 133 -2.35 -34.02 11.81
N PRO A 134 -2.66 -35.03 10.98
CA PRO A 134 -3.86 -35.84 11.20
C PRO A 134 -3.71 -36.48 12.57
N SER A 135 -4.63 -36.18 13.49
CA SER A 135 -4.75 -36.98 14.71
C SER A 135 -5.20 -38.36 14.27
N THR A 136 -4.26 -39.30 14.22
CA THR A 136 -4.57 -40.73 14.12
C THR A 136 -5.49 -41.08 15.28
N ILE A 137 -6.78 -41.24 14.99
CA ILE A 137 -7.77 -41.73 15.94
C ILE A 137 -7.46 -43.22 16.11
N THR A 138 -6.66 -43.56 17.12
CA THR A 138 -6.52 -44.94 17.57
C THR A 138 -7.81 -45.31 18.30
N ASN A 139 -8.69 -46.04 17.61
CA ASN A 139 -9.86 -46.67 18.23
C ASN A 139 -9.39 -47.88 19.06
N THR A 140 -9.43 -47.76 20.39
CA THR A 140 -9.17 -48.88 21.31
C THR A 140 -10.48 -49.36 21.93
N ASN A 141 -11.35 -49.96 21.14
CA ASN A 141 -12.43 -50.78 21.67
C ASN A 141 -11.96 -52.23 21.76
N SER A 142 -11.22 -52.56 22.82
CA SER A 142 -10.99 -53.93 23.26
C SER A 142 -11.72 -54.14 24.59
N HIS A 143 -12.96 -54.59 24.51
CA HIS A 143 -13.63 -55.30 25.59
C HIS A 143 -13.31 -56.80 25.43
N PRO A 144 -12.46 -57.40 26.28
CA PRO A 144 -12.58 -58.81 26.59
C PRO A 144 -13.67 -58.99 27.66
N GLN A 145 -14.41 -60.07 27.42
CA GLN A 145 -15.54 -60.68 28.15
C GLN A 145 -15.66 -60.40 29.65
#